data_AF-A0A1H0PZY9-F1
#
_entry.id   AF-A0A1H0PZY9-F1
#
_cell.length_a   1.000
_cell.length_b   1.000
_cell.length_c   1.000
_cell.angle_alpha   90.00
_cell.angle_beta   90.00
_cell.angle_gamma   90.00
#
_symmetry.space_group_name_H-M   'P 1'
#
loop_
_entity.id
_entity.type
_entity.pdbx_description
1 polymer ?
#
loop_
_entity_poly.entity_id
_entity_poly.type
_entity_poly.pdbx_seq_one_letter_code
_entity_poly.pdbx_strand_id
1 'polypeptide(L)'
;MNPRNYETIPLPPFAFADVVNRKAKQFSDHRLRGPLFTVHDLGDKVQSELWGLNSDGDRIQFLGYLVNHVVEKIEEHEKTCHEAHCRVRLDGEVFLYFLYGKLEENGLKIAGDLFTSTEIVENDQTIREIGFKLDELKNGDHIIYDDIQMLHEIMIALKTDIAELKNLYVLGKKKWYQQVYGIVFENLANKGMDELMKELAPLLSRLGHEIVIKYLQG
;
A
#
# COMPACT_ATOMS: atom_id res chain seq x y z
N MET A 1 -42.91 17.25 -8.39
CA MET A 1 -41.94 16.42 -7.64
C MET A 1 -41.37 15.42 -8.62
N ASN A 2 -40.07 15.50 -8.91
CA ASN A 2 -39.43 14.59 -9.86
C ASN A 2 -39.18 13.24 -9.14
N PRO A 3 -39.66 12.09 -9.63
CA PRO A 3 -39.39 10.81 -8.99
C PRO A 3 -37.87 10.58 -9.01
N ARG A 4 -37.28 10.29 -7.84
CA ARG A 4 -35.86 9.92 -7.76
C ARG A 4 -35.71 8.61 -8.52
N ASN A 5 -34.89 8.62 -9.57
CA ASN A 5 -34.55 7.40 -10.28
C ASN A 5 -33.58 6.59 -9.39
N TYR A 6 -34.04 5.44 -8.90
CA TYR A 6 -33.28 4.54 -8.02
C TYR A 6 -32.55 3.43 -8.80
N GLU A 7 -32.49 3.54 -10.13
CA GLU A 7 -31.85 2.53 -11.00
C GLU A 7 -30.32 2.46 -10.87
N THR A 8 -29.70 3.46 -10.27
CA THR A 8 -28.24 3.53 -10.12
C THR A 8 -27.84 3.83 -8.68
N ILE A 9 -26.99 2.99 -8.09
CA ILE A 9 -26.36 3.26 -6.79
C ILE A 9 -25.31 4.36 -7.01
N PRO A 10 -25.42 5.54 -6.37
CA PRO A 10 -24.42 6.59 -6.51
C PRO A 10 -23.11 6.15 -5.89
N LEU A 11 -22.01 6.33 -6.61
CA LEU A 11 -20.67 6.14 -6.05
C LEU A 11 -20.39 7.24 -5.02
N PRO A 12 -19.81 6.89 -3.86
CA PRO A 12 -19.44 7.88 -2.85
C PRO A 12 -18.31 8.80 -3.38
N PRO A 13 -18.19 10.04 -2.88
CA PRO A 13 -17.13 10.98 -3.27
C PRO A 13 -15.78 10.69 -2.60
N PHE A 14 -15.55 9.45 -2.16
CA PHE A 14 -14.33 9.02 -1.47
C PHE A 14 -13.97 7.59 -1.88
N ALA A 15 -12.67 7.27 -1.85
CA ALA A 15 -12.23 5.89 -2.01
C ALA A 15 -12.43 5.13 -0.68
N PHE A 16 -12.85 3.86 -0.76
CA PHE A 16 -12.97 3.01 0.43
C PHE A 16 -11.60 2.80 1.12
N ALA A 17 -10.53 2.70 0.34
CA ALA A 17 -9.14 2.66 0.81
C ALA A 17 -8.80 3.87 1.71
N ASP A 18 -9.21 5.08 1.33
CA ASP A 18 -9.00 6.29 2.15
C ASP A 18 -9.65 6.18 3.52
N VAL A 19 -10.83 5.53 3.61
CA VAL A 19 -11.53 5.34 4.88
C VAL A 19 -10.72 4.42 5.78
N VAL A 20 -10.19 3.32 5.23
CA VAL A 20 -9.36 2.36 5.97
C VAL A 20 -8.06 3.01 6.43
N ASN A 21 -7.37 3.74 5.56
CA ASN A 21 -6.14 4.46 5.88
C ASN A 21 -6.38 5.54 6.95
N ARG A 22 -7.49 6.30 6.88
CA ARG A 22 -7.86 7.25 7.93
C ARG A 22 -8.11 6.57 9.27
N LYS A 23 -8.81 5.44 9.28
CA LYS A 23 -9.03 4.64 10.51
C LYS A 23 -7.71 4.14 11.09
N ALA A 24 -6.83 3.58 10.24
CA ALA A 24 -5.52 3.08 10.66
C ALA A 24 -4.64 4.20 11.21
N LYS A 25 -4.58 5.34 10.53
CA LYS A 25 -3.88 6.54 11.00
C LYS A 25 -4.43 7.03 12.34
N GLN A 26 -5.75 7.15 12.48
CA GLN A 26 -6.37 7.55 13.74
C GLN A 26 -6.03 6.56 14.86
N PHE A 27 -6.05 5.26 14.57
CA PHE A 27 -5.66 4.24 15.53
C PHE A 27 -4.21 4.44 15.99
N SER A 28 -3.27 4.56 15.04
CA SER A 28 -1.86 4.80 15.34
C SER A 28 -1.65 6.08 16.16
N ASP A 29 -2.29 7.18 15.74
CA ASP A 29 -2.21 8.47 16.43
C ASP A 29 -2.73 8.44 17.87
N HIS A 30 -3.76 7.65 18.17
CA HIS A 30 -4.40 7.65 19.50
C HIS A 30 -3.92 6.52 20.40
N ARG A 31 -3.56 5.38 19.82
CA ARG A 31 -3.26 4.14 20.55
C ARG A 31 -1.80 3.76 20.53
N LEU A 32 -1.03 4.26 19.55
CA LEU A 32 0.40 3.95 19.40
C LEU A 32 1.31 5.13 19.74
N ARG A 33 0.79 6.28 20.22
CA ARG A 33 1.60 7.49 20.49
C ARG A 33 2.61 7.38 21.63
N GLY A 34 2.39 6.54 22.64
CA GLY A 34 3.21 6.47 23.86
C GLY A 34 4.33 5.41 23.85
N PRO A 35 5.23 5.42 24.86
CA PRO A 35 6.15 4.30 25.12
C PRO A 35 5.32 3.04 25.43
N LEU A 36 5.69 1.94 24.79
CA LEU A 36 4.80 0.81 24.50
C LEU A 36 3.92 0.35 25.67
N PHE A 37 2.62 0.26 25.35
CA PHE A 37 1.61 -0.33 26.20
C PHE A 37 1.65 -1.85 26.06
N THR A 38 1.32 -2.57 27.13
CA THR A 38 1.23 -4.02 27.14
C THR A 38 0.44 -4.54 25.94
N VAL A 39 1.07 -5.42 25.16
CA VAL A 39 0.54 -5.98 23.90
C VAL A 39 -0.89 -6.50 24.02
N HIS A 40 -1.26 -7.02 25.20
CA HIS A 40 -2.60 -7.51 25.49
C HIS A 40 -3.71 -6.47 25.27
N ASP A 41 -3.56 -5.26 25.84
CA ASP A 41 -4.56 -4.19 25.74
C ASP A 41 -4.62 -3.56 24.33
N LEU A 42 -3.56 -3.76 23.56
CA LEU A 42 -3.44 -3.27 22.19
C LEU A 42 -4.06 -4.26 21.22
N GLY A 43 -3.85 -5.56 21.44
CA GLY A 43 -4.42 -6.65 20.64
C GLY A 43 -5.95 -6.64 20.64
N ASP A 44 -6.58 -6.47 21.80
CA ASP A 44 -8.05 -6.37 21.90
C ASP A 44 -8.61 -5.18 21.12
N LYS A 45 -7.90 -4.04 21.15
CA LYS A 45 -8.30 -2.83 20.41
C LYS A 45 -8.14 -3.01 18.92
N VAL A 46 -7.03 -3.61 18.46
CA VAL A 46 -6.84 -3.97 17.06
C VAL A 46 -7.96 -4.89 16.61
N GLN A 47 -8.26 -5.94 17.39
CA GLN A 47 -9.33 -6.87 17.07
C GLN A 47 -10.66 -6.13 16.91
N SER A 48 -11.03 -5.26 17.85
CA SER A 48 -12.25 -4.45 17.76
C SER A 48 -12.33 -3.62 16.47
N GLU A 49 -11.23 -3.03 16.02
CA GLU A 49 -11.20 -2.29 14.74
C GLU A 49 -11.38 -3.22 13.54
N LEU A 50 -10.73 -4.40 13.54
CA LEU A 50 -10.86 -5.39 12.46
C LEU A 50 -12.30 -5.90 12.28
N TRP A 51 -13.02 -6.08 13.38
CA TRP A 51 -14.45 -6.42 13.35
C TRP A 51 -15.30 -5.33 12.70
N GLY A 52 -14.86 -4.07 12.76
CA GLY A 52 -15.53 -2.92 12.15
C GLY A 52 -15.17 -2.68 10.68
N LEU A 53 -14.41 -3.58 10.04
CA LEU A 53 -14.02 -3.52 8.63
C LEU A 53 -14.79 -4.57 7.81
N ASN A 54 -15.14 -4.22 6.58
CA ASN A 54 -16.13 -4.95 5.78
C ASN A 54 -15.54 -6.12 4.99
N SER A 55 -14.26 -6.04 4.61
CA SER A 55 -13.59 -7.06 3.81
C SER A 55 -12.25 -7.48 4.40
N ASP A 56 -11.77 -8.66 4.01
CA ASP A 56 -10.41 -9.12 4.35
C ASP A 56 -9.36 -8.19 3.74
N GLY A 57 -9.63 -7.61 2.56
CA GLY A 57 -8.78 -6.59 1.94
C GLY A 57 -8.62 -5.35 2.82
N ASP A 58 -9.73 -4.82 3.36
CA ASP A 58 -9.70 -3.68 4.28
C ASP A 58 -8.93 -4.02 5.57
N ARG A 59 -9.14 -5.22 6.11
CA ARG A 59 -8.45 -5.70 7.32
C ARG A 59 -6.95 -5.83 7.08
N ILE A 60 -6.55 -6.39 5.95
CA ILE A 60 -5.14 -6.51 5.56
C ILE A 60 -4.52 -5.12 5.39
N GLN A 61 -5.20 -4.19 4.71
CA GLN A 61 -4.70 -2.83 4.52
C GLN A 61 -4.53 -2.10 5.86
N PHE A 62 -5.51 -2.21 6.75
CA PHE A 62 -5.43 -1.65 8.10
C PHE A 62 -4.24 -2.23 8.89
N LEU A 63 -4.10 -3.56 8.90
CA LEU A 63 -3.02 -4.26 9.58
C LEU A 63 -1.65 -3.89 9.00
N GLY A 64 -1.53 -3.80 7.67
CA GLY A 64 -0.30 -3.40 7.00
C GLY A 64 0.14 -1.99 7.39
N TYR A 65 -0.80 -1.06 7.46
CA TYR A 65 -0.53 0.28 7.98
C TYR A 65 0.02 0.24 9.41
N LEU A 66 -0.57 -0.56 10.31
CA LEU A 66 -0.09 -0.68 11.68
C LEU A 66 1.31 -1.29 11.75
N VAL A 67 1.60 -2.31 10.93
CA VAL A 67 2.93 -2.93 10.87
C VAL A 67 3.99 -1.89 10.49
N ASN A 68 3.78 -1.12 9.42
CA ASN A 68 4.76 -0.11 9.01
C ASN A 68 4.96 0.94 10.10
N HIS A 69 3.87 1.42 10.71
CA HIS A 69 3.97 2.39 11.80
C HIS A 69 4.78 1.88 13.00
N VAL A 70 4.62 0.60 13.35
CA VAL A 70 5.38 -0.02 14.45
C VAL A 70 6.84 -0.20 14.06
N VAL A 71 7.14 -0.67 12.84
CA VAL A 71 8.51 -0.79 12.32
C VAL A 71 9.21 0.56 12.33
N GLU A 72 8.59 1.60 11.77
CA GLU A 72 9.13 2.97 11.76
C GLU A 72 9.45 3.45 13.18
N LYS A 73 8.56 3.21 14.15
CA LYS A 73 8.80 3.58 15.55
C LYS A 73 9.97 2.83 16.19
N ILE A 74 10.13 1.54 15.90
CA ILE A 74 11.26 0.76 16.38
C ILE A 74 12.55 1.32 15.77
N GLU A 75 12.59 1.51 14.45
CA GLU A 75 13.75 2.06 13.74
C GLU A 75 14.12 3.47 14.23
N GLU A 76 13.14 4.35 14.45
CA GLU A 76 13.36 5.68 15.02
C GLU A 76 13.93 5.62 16.44
N HIS A 77 13.43 4.71 17.26
CA HIS A 77 13.92 4.52 18.62
C HIS A 77 15.36 3.97 18.64
N GLU A 78 15.65 2.96 17.82
CA GLU A 78 16.97 2.32 17.74
C GLU A 78 18.08 3.28 17.30
N LYS A 79 17.76 4.38 16.58
CA LYS A 79 18.74 5.43 16.25
C LYS A 79 19.35 6.11 17.48
N THR A 80 18.64 6.12 18.61
CA THR A 80 19.05 6.83 19.83
C THR A 80 19.18 5.92 21.06
N CYS A 81 18.71 4.68 20.97
CA CYS A 81 18.76 3.72 22.06
C CYS A 81 20.01 2.83 21.97
N HIS A 82 20.74 2.73 23.07
CA HIS A 82 21.95 1.90 23.19
C HIS A 82 21.80 0.77 24.21
N GLU A 83 20.60 0.56 24.74
CA GLU A 83 20.34 -0.50 25.72
C GLU A 83 20.20 -1.86 25.05
N ALA A 84 20.97 -2.86 25.51
CA ALA A 84 20.94 -4.22 24.98
C ALA A 84 19.58 -4.94 25.18
N HIS A 85 18.77 -4.50 26.16
CA HIS A 85 17.45 -5.05 26.47
C HIS A 85 16.39 -3.95 26.45
N CYS A 86 16.38 -3.19 25.36
CA CYS A 86 15.39 -2.16 25.17
C CYS A 86 13.98 -2.75 25.12
N ARG A 87 13.13 -2.35 26.09
CA ARG A 87 11.71 -2.75 26.12
C ARG A 87 10.95 -2.30 24.88
N VAL A 88 11.33 -1.16 24.29
CA VAL A 88 10.64 -0.64 23.10
C VAL A 88 10.76 -1.61 21.93
N ARG A 89 11.95 -2.17 21.75
CA ARG A 89 12.18 -3.19 20.73
C ARG A 89 11.42 -4.47 21.04
N LEU A 90 11.56 -5.00 22.25
CA LEU A 90 10.93 -6.27 22.64
C LEU A 90 9.39 -6.22 22.56
N ASP A 91 8.78 -5.16 23.09
CA ASP A 91 7.33 -4.99 23.04
C ASP A 91 6.85 -4.76 21.59
N GLY A 92 7.66 -4.06 20.79
CA GLY A 92 7.42 -3.88 19.36
C GLY A 92 7.47 -5.19 18.58
N GLU A 93 8.47 -6.04 18.82
CA GLU A 93 8.60 -7.37 18.21
C GLU A 93 7.40 -8.27 18.57
N VAL A 94 6.96 -8.27 19.83
CA VAL A 94 5.79 -9.05 20.27
C VAL A 94 4.51 -8.53 19.63
N PHE A 95 4.34 -7.21 19.50
CA PHE A 95 3.18 -6.65 18.82
C PHE A 95 3.19 -6.92 17.31
N LEU A 96 4.35 -6.84 16.67
CA LEU A 96 4.52 -7.23 15.27
C LEU A 96 4.14 -8.69 15.07
N TYR A 97 4.59 -9.60 15.94
CA TYR A 97 4.20 -11.00 15.89
C TYR A 97 2.68 -11.18 15.93
N PHE A 98 1.98 -10.45 16.82
CA PHE A 98 0.52 -10.44 16.85
C PHE A 98 -0.09 -9.94 15.53
N LEU A 99 0.39 -8.81 14.99
CA LEU A 99 -0.12 -8.24 13.75
C LEU A 99 0.09 -9.17 12.55
N TYR A 100 1.25 -9.82 12.45
CA TYR A 100 1.54 -10.82 11.43
C TYR A 100 0.61 -12.03 11.56
N GLY A 101 0.35 -12.52 12.77
CA GLY A 101 -0.66 -13.56 13.00
C GLY A 101 -2.04 -13.17 12.49
N LYS A 102 -2.47 -11.92 12.72
CA LYS A 102 -3.74 -11.39 12.18
C LYS A 102 -3.74 -11.27 10.67
N LEU A 103 -2.63 -10.91 10.05
CA LEU A 103 -2.50 -10.90 8.60
C LEU A 103 -2.65 -12.33 8.02
N GLU A 104 -2.05 -13.34 8.67
CA GLU A 104 -2.23 -14.75 8.25
C GLU A 104 -3.68 -15.22 8.40
N GLU A 105 -4.36 -14.88 9.50
CA GLU A 105 -5.78 -15.16 9.71
C GLU A 105 -6.68 -14.57 8.60
N ASN A 106 -6.29 -13.40 8.05
CA ASN A 106 -7.00 -12.74 6.95
C ASN A 106 -6.52 -13.22 5.56
N GLY A 107 -5.79 -14.35 5.47
CA GLY A 107 -5.43 -14.99 4.21
C GLY A 107 -4.13 -14.50 3.58
N LEU A 108 -3.27 -13.83 4.34
CA LEU A 108 -1.94 -13.41 3.90
C LEU A 108 -0.87 -14.40 4.38
N LYS A 109 -0.35 -15.25 3.48
CA LYS A 109 0.76 -16.16 3.84
C LYS A 109 2.07 -15.38 3.84
N ILE A 110 2.69 -15.24 5.01
CA ILE A 110 3.83 -14.33 5.24
C ILE A 110 5.18 -15.04 5.09
N ALA A 111 5.25 -16.37 5.19
CA ALA A 111 6.49 -17.10 5.07
C ALA A 111 7.01 -17.20 3.61
N GLY A 112 8.20 -16.65 3.36
CA GLY A 112 9.02 -16.88 2.15
C GLY A 112 8.83 -15.91 0.99
N ASP A 113 7.87 -14.98 1.08
CA ASP A 113 7.54 -14.02 0.02
C ASP A 113 7.73 -12.56 0.47
N LEU A 114 8.35 -12.26 1.61
CA LEU A 114 8.53 -10.88 2.06
C LEU A 114 9.68 -10.18 1.34
N PHE A 115 9.52 -8.88 1.11
CA PHE A 115 10.60 -8.03 0.60
C PHE A 115 11.70 -7.86 1.66
N THR A 116 12.94 -7.99 1.23
CA THR A 116 14.10 -7.52 1.99
C THR A 116 14.12 -5.99 2.01
N SER A 117 14.82 -5.41 2.98
CA SER A 117 15.01 -3.95 3.06
C SER A 117 15.64 -3.37 1.80
N THR A 118 16.59 -4.09 1.18
CA THR A 118 17.18 -3.72 -0.11
C THR A 118 16.14 -3.69 -1.23
N GLU A 119 15.30 -4.72 -1.34
CA GLU A 119 14.24 -4.78 -2.35
C GLU A 119 13.19 -3.68 -2.14
N ILE A 120 12.87 -3.33 -0.89
CA ILE A 120 11.98 -2.20 -0.58
C ILE A 120 12.57 -0.89 -1.12
N VAL A 121 13.87 -0.64 -0.88
CA VAL A 121 14.55 0.57 -1.36
C VAL A 121 14.60 0.63 -2.89
N GLU A 122 14.86 -0.49 -3.55
CA GLU A 122 14.88 -0.61 -5.02
C GLU A 122 13.48 -0.41 -5.64
N ASN A 123 12.45 -1.00 -5.04
CA ASN A 123 11.07 -0.79 -5.46
C ASN A 123 10.64 0.66 -5.27
N ASP A 124 10.96 1.27 -4.14
CA ASP A 124 10.69 2.68 -3.87
C ASP A 124 11.38 3.61 -4.86
N GLN A 125 12.61 3.28 -5.24
CA GLN A 125 13.35 4.03 -6.25
C GLN A 125 12.70 3.91 -7.63
N THR A 126 12.30 2.69 -8.01
CA THR A 126 11.62 2.43 -9.30
C THR A 126 10.26 3.12 -9.36
N ILE A 127 9.52 3.13 -8.24
CA ILE A 127 8.28 3.89 -8.05
C ILE A 127 8.52 5.40 -8.27
N ARG A 128 9.60 5.96 -7.72
CA ARG A 128 9.95 7.36 -7.94
C ARG A 128 10.26 7.63 -9.41
N GLU A 129 11.01 6.74 -10.06
CA GLU A 129 11.33 6.85 -11.49
C GLU A 129 10.08 6.80 -12.38
N ILE A 130 9.10 5.94 -12.07
CA ILE A 130 7.79 5.95 -12.72
C ILE A 130 7.12 7.32 -12.53
N GLY A 131 7.12 7.85 -11.30
CA GLY A 131 6.58 9.17 -11.00
C GLY A 131 7.24 10.29 -11.81
N PHE A 132 8.57 10.28 -11.93
CA PHE A 132 9.32 11.24 -12.74
C PHE A 132 9.02 11.10 -14.23
N LYS A 133 8.95 9.86 -14.75
CA LYS A 133 8.65 9.62 -16.16
C LYS A 133 7.25 10.10 -16.54
N LEU A 134 6.29 9.91 -15.65
CA LEU A 134 4.95 10.47 -15.78
C LEU A 134 4.98 12.01 -15.81
N ASP A 135 5.81 12.65 -14.98
CA ASP A 135 5.97 14.12 -14.99
C ASP A 135 6.67 14.64 -16.25
N GLU A 136 7.63 13.90 -16.82
CA GLU A 136 8.24 14.22 -18.12
C GLU A 136 7.23 14.16 -19.26
N LEU A 137 6.40 13.10 -19.29
CA LEU A 137 5.39 12.92 -20.33
C LEU A 137 4.35 14.05 -20.32
N LYS A 138 3.94 14.51 -19.13
CA LYS A 138 3.08 15.69 -18.99
C LYS A 138 3.66 16.95 -19.65
N ASN A 139 4.98 17.10 -19.65
CA ASN A 139 5.68 18.29 -20.12
C ASN A 139 6.17 18.18 -21.58
N GLY A 140 6.03 17.02 -22.23
CA GLY A 140 6.42 16.81 -23.62
C GLY A 140 5.31 17.21 -24.61
N ASP A 141 5.68 17.84 -25.73
CA ASP A 141 4.80 18.35 -26.80
C ASP A 141 3.97 17.26 -27.55
N HIS A 142 3.95 16.01 -27.09
CA HIS A 142 3.34 14.87 -27.77
C HIS A 142 1.93 14.51 -27.26
N ILE A 143 1.38 15.28 -26.33
CA ILE A 143 0.12 14.95 -25.66
C ILE A 143 -0.93 16.02 -26.00
N ILE A 144 -2.04 15.59 -26.62
CA ILE A 144 -3.15 16.46 -27.01
C ILE A 144 -3.79 17.02 -25.74
N TYR A 145 -4.22 18.29 -25.76
CA TYR A 145 -4.66 19.04 -24.57
C TYR A 145 -5.74 18.33 -23.72
N ASP A 146 -6.61 17.53 -24.35
CA ASP A 146 -7.65 16.72 -23.68
C ASP A 146 -7.07 15.48 -22.95
N ASP A 147 -5.95 14.94 -23.45
CA ASP A 147 -5.21 13.85 -22.80
C ASP A 147 -4.46 14.34 -21.57
N ILE A 148 -4.08 15.62 -21.49
CA ILE A 148 -3.31 16.19 -20.36
C ILE A 148 -4.12 16.16 -19.06
N GLN A 149 -5.42 16.46 -19.11
CA GLN A 149 -6.27 16.41 -17.92
C GLN A 149 -6.52 14.96 -17.50
N MET A 150 -6.79 14.07 -18.45
CA MET A 150 -6.93 12.64 -18.20
C MET A 150 -5.63 12.03 -17.64
N LEU A 151 -4.48 12.43 -18.17
CA LEU A 151 -3.16 12.09 -17.66
C LEU A 151 -2.95 12.62 -16.27
N HIS A 152 -3.33 13.86 -16.00
CA HIS A 152 -3.19 14.43 -14.68
C HIS A 152 -3.98 13.63 -13.63
N GLU A 153 -5.20 13.21 -13.96
CA GLU A 153 -6.04 12.37 -13.10
C GLU A 153 -5.45 10.96 -12.92
N ILE A 154 -4.99 10.32 -14.01
CA ILE A 154 -4.28 9.02 -13.95
C ILE A 154 -3.01 9.14 -13.11
N MET A 155 -2.26 10.22 -13.25
CA MET A 155 -1.02 10.46 -12.52
C MET A 155 -1.28 10.70 -11.04
N ILE A 156 -2.35 11.41 -10.67
CA ILE A 156 -2.76 11.59 -9.28
C ILE A 156 -3.21 10.26 -8.69
N ALA A 157 -4.01 9.48 -9.42
CA ALA A 157 -4.43 8.14 -9.01
C ALA A 157 -3.21 7.24 -8.81
N LEU A 158 -2.34 7.12 -9.82
CA LEU A 158 -1.10 6.33 -9.72
C LEU A 158 -0.19 6.79 -8.59
N LYS A 159 0.03 8.10 -8.40
CA LYS A 159 0.89 8.58 -7.30
C LYS A 159 0.29 8.29 -5.93
N THR A 160 -1.04 8.41 -5.79
CA THR A 160 -1.77 8.09 -4.56
C THR A 160 -1.71 6.59 -4.31
N ASP A 161 -2.12 5.78 -5.28
CA ASP A 161 -2.15 4.32 -5.19
C ASP A 161 -0.75 3.73 -4.97
N ILE A 162 0.29 4.31 -5.59
CA ILE A 162 1.68 3.90 -5.39
C ILE A 162 2.21 4.31 -4.01
N ALA A 163 1.81 5.47 -3.48
CA ALA A 163 2.13 5.82 -2.10
C ALA A 163 1.46 4.86 -1.11
N GLU A 164 0.25 4.40 -1.43
CA GLU A 164 -0.44 3.38 -0.66
C GLU A 164 0.20 2.00 -0.80
N LEU A 165 0.75 1.66 -1.97
CA LEU A 165 1.48 0.41 -2.20
C LEU A 165 2.70 0.24 -1.29
N LYS A 166 3.34 1.33 -0.85
CA LYS A 166 4.40 1.25 0.17
C LYS A 166 3.90 0.64 1.47
N ASN A 167 2.64 0.89 1.80
CA ASN A 167 2.04 0.31 3.00
C ASN A 167 1.73 -1.19 2.87
N LEU A 168 1.81 -1.70 1.64
CA LEU A 168 1.41 -3.05 1.26
C LEU A 168 2.61 -3.98 1.04
N TYR A 169 3.85 -3.57 1.32
CA TYR A 169 5.01 -4.49 1.23
C TYR A 169 4.83 -5.75 2.10
N VAL A 170 4.05 -5.63 3.18
CA VAL A 170 3.65 -6.74 4.04
C VAL A 170 2.88 -7.84 3.29
N LEU A 171 2.26 -7.54 2.13
CA LEU A 171 1.48 -8.47 1.32
C LEU A 171 2.29 -9.64 0.75
N GLY A 172 3.62 -9.53 0.77
CA GLY A 172 4.53 -10.40 0.04
C GLY A 172 4.66 -9.98 -1.43
N LYS A 173 5.80 -10.32 -2.03
CA LYS A 173 6.25 -9.90 -3.36
C LYS A 173 5.19 -10.20 -4.40
N LYS A 174 4.62 -11.41 -4.41
CA LYS A 174 3.64 -11.80 -5.42
C LYS A 174 2.39 -10.93 -5.41
N LYS A 175 1.75 -10.81 -4.24
CA LYS A 175 0.50 -10.05 -4.11
C LYS A 175 0.76 -8.55 -4.32
N TRP A 176 1.89 -8.06 -3.84
CA TRP A 176 2.28 -6.67 -4.04
C TRP A 176 2.48 -6.33 -5.52
N TYR A 177 3.26 -7.13 -6.26
CA TYR A 177 3.44 -6.92 -7.70
C TYR A 177 2.11 -7.03 -8.45
N GLN A 178 1.24 -8.00 -8.11
CA GLN A 178 -0.10 -8.10 -8.72
C GLN A 178 -0.93 -6.82 -8.54
N GLN A 179 -0.88 -6.20 -7.35
CA GLN A 179 -1.57 -4.93 -7.09
C GLN A 179 -0.98 -3.79 -7.92
N VAL A 180 0.35 -3.67 -7.98
CA VAL A 180 1.02 -2.67 -8.82
C VAL A 180 0.59 -2.79 -10.28
N TYR A 181 0.68 -4.00 -10.86
CA TYR A 181 0.29 -4.22 -12.25
C TYR A 181 -1.20 -3.97 -12.48
N GLY A 182 -2.06 -4.40 -11.55
CA GLY A 182 -3.50 -4.17 -11.63
C GLY A 182 -3.85 -2.69 -11.66
N ILE A 183 -3.32 -1.90 -10.72
CA ILE A 183 -3.51 -0.45 -10.63
C ILE A 183 -3.04 0.23 -11.92
N VAL A 184 -1.86 -0.12 -12.41
CA VAL A 184 -1.28 0.51 -13.60
C VAL A 184 -2.08 0.15 -14.86
N PHE A 185 -2.45 -1.11 -15.02
CA PHE A 185 -3.22 -1.57 -16.16
C PHE A 185 -4.65 -1.01 -16.16
N GLU A 186 -5.32 -1.02 -15.01
CA GLU A 186 -6.68 -0.47 -14.87
C GLU A 186 -6.72 1.03 -15.17
N ASN A 187 -5.69 1.77 -14.77
CA ASN A 187 -5.62 3.21 -15.03
C ASN A 187 -5.22 3.56 -16.47
N LEU A 188 -4.40 2.74 -17.15
CA LEU A 188 -3.85 3.06 -18.47
C LEU A 188 -4.55 2.36 -19.64
N ALA A 189 -4.85 1.06 -19.51
CA ALA A 189 -5.46 0.28 -20.59
C ALA A 189 -6.94 0.67 -20.78
N ASN A 190 -7.68 0.94 -19.70
CA ASN A 190 -9.09 1.35 -19.80
C ASN A 190 -9.27 2.75 -20.38
N LYS A 191 -8.20 3.56 -20.44
CA LYS A 191 -8.23 4.95 -20.91
C LYS A 191 -7.57 5.14 -22.28
N GLY A 192 -7.23 4.05 -22.98
CA GLY A 192 -6.70 4.11 -24.35
C GLY A 192 -5.28 4.67 -24.47
N MET A 193 -4.50 4.60 -23.38
CA MET A 193 -3.16 5.21 -23.29
C MET A 193 -2.04 4.22 -23.63
N ASP A 194 -2.17 3.54 -24.77
CA ASP A 194 -1.23 2.50 -25.22
C ASP A 194 0.22 3.02 -25.37
N GLU A 195 0.38 4.29 -25.78
CA GLU A 195 1.69 4.95 -25.90
C GLU A 195 2.37 5.10 -24.53
N LEU A 196 1.59 5.40 -23.48
CA LEU A 196 2.09 5.51 -22.11
C LEU A 196 2.46 4.14 -21.53
N MET A 197 1.69 3.11 -21.86
CA MET A 197 2.02 1.73 -21.46
C MET A 197 3.35 1.28 -22.06
N LYS A 198 3.68 1.67 -23.30
CA LYS A 198 4.99 1.36 -23.92
C LYS A 198 6.15 2.03 -23.18
N GLU A 199 5.97 3.27 -22.73
CA GLU A 199 6.99 4.03 -21.98
C GLU A 199 7.17 3.51 -20.54
N LEU A 200 6.09 3.03 -19.91
CA LEU A 200 6.13 2.55 -18.52
C LEU A 200 6.46 1.07 -18.39
N ALA A 201 6.17 0.24 -19.40
CA ALA A 201 6.44 -1.20 -19.38
C ALA A 201 7.89 -1.56 -18.99
N PRO A 202 8.94 -0.86 -19.46
CA PRO A 202 10.32 -1.13 -19.03
C PRO A 202 10.54 -0.88 -17.54
N LEU A 203 9.94 0.17 -16.98
CA LEU A 203 10.04 0.49 -15.54
C LEU A 203 9.24 -0.52 -14.69
N LEU A 204 8.06 -0.91 -15.16
CA LEU A 204 7.25 -1.94 -14.51
C LEU A 204 7.96 -3.30 -14.54
N SER A 205 8.63 -3.64 -15.63
CA SER A 205 9.38 -4.90 -15.74
C SER A 205 10.54 -5.02 -14.74
N ARG A 206 11.08 -3.87 -14.27
CA ARG A 206 12.06 -3.82 -13.18
C ARG A 206 11.41 -4.09 -11.82
N LEU A 207 10.12 -3.79 -11.65
CA LEU A 207 9.30 -4.25 -10.54
C LEU A 207 8.97 -5.75 -10.76
N GLY A 208 9.85 -6.62 -10.27
CA GLY A 208 9.59 -8.06 -10.17
C GLY A 208 10.04 -8.92 -11.36
N HIS A 209 11.16 -8.55 -12.00
CA HIS A 209 11.73 -9.25 -13.16
C HIS A 209 11.94 -10.77 -12.96
N GLU A 210 12.10 -11.26 -11.73
CA GLU A 210 12.28 -12.70 -11.46
C GLU A 210 10.98 -13.48 -11.26
N ILE A 211 9.85 -12.83 -10.93
CA ILE A 211 8.60 -13.52 -10.58
C ILE A 211 7.68 -13.64 -11.79
N VAL A 212 7.58 -12.63 -12.66
CA VAL A 212 6.65 -12.68 -13.81
C VAL A 212 7.12 -13.69 -14.88
N ILE A 213 8.42 -13.79 -15.14
CA ILE A 213 8.97 -14.70 -16.17
C ILE A 213 8.94 -16.17 -15.72
N LYS A 214 9.17 -16.47 -14.44
CA LYS A 214 9.15 -17.86 -13.93
C LYS A 214 7.74 -18.45 -13.83
N TYR A 215 6.71 -17.64 -13.65
CA TYR A 215 5.35 -18.13 -13.37
C TYR A 215 4.33 -17.93 -14.50
N LEU A 216 4.70 -17.29 -15.61
CA LEU A 216 3.94 -17.33 -16.87
C LEU A 216 4.30 -18.56 -17.75
N GLN A 217 5.27 -19.36 -17.31
CA GLN A 217 5.70 -20.61 -17.97
C GLN A 217 5.34 -21.87 -17.15
N GLY A 218 4.49 -21.76 -16.13
CA GLY A 218 4.03 -22.87 -15.27
C GLY A 218 2.53 -23.11 -15.39
#